data_AF-A0A2D5K0J9-F1
#
_entry.id   AF-A0A2D5K0J9-F1
#
_cell.length_a   1.000
_cell.length_b   1.000
_cell.length_c   1.000
_cell.angle_alpha   90.00
_cell.angle_beta   90.00
_cell.angle_gamma   90.00
#
_symmetry.space_group_name_H-M   'P 1'
#
loop_
_entity.id
_entity.type
_entity.pdbx_description
1 polymer ?
#
loop_
_entity_poly.entity_id
_entity_poly.type
_entity_poly.pdbx_seq_one_letter_code
_entity_poly.pdbx_strand_id
1 'polypeptide(L)' 'MDYHGVEGHSNLLRDPDNDSIVNIDSIGYQKYITRRRSKDIKNQKVQNIEQEVASIKEDIDEIKHLLKELLNGPK' A
#
# COMPACT_ATOMS: atom_id res chain seq x y z
N MET A 1 -11.34 23.05 26.14
CA MET A 1 -9.90 23.09 25.89
C MET A 1 -9.62 24.36 25.12
N ASP A 2 -8.93 25.30 25.74
CA ASP A 2 -8.51 26.54 25.10
C ASP A 2 -7.11 26.31 24.53
N TYR A 3 -6.97 26.27 23.21
CA TYR A 3 -5.70 25.96 22.57
C TYR A 3 -4.98 27.26 22.22
N HIS A 4 -3.67 27.31 22.48
CA HIS A 4 -2.87 28.49 22.17
C HIS A 4 -2.16 28.31 20.81
N GLY A 5 -2.16 29.36 19.98
CA GLY A 5 -1.45 29.35 18.71
C GLY A 5 0.07 29.25 18.90
N VAL A 6 0.75 28.56 17.99
CA VAL A 6 2.22 28.51 17.95
C VAL A 6 2.74 29.61 17.02
N GLU A 7 3.67 30.42 17.53
CA GLU A 7 4.25 31.53 16.76
C GLU A 7 4.87 31.05 15.44
N GLY A 8 4.53 31.71 14.33
CA GLY A 8 4.98 31.33 12.98
C GLY A 8 4.31 30.09 12.38
N HIS A 9 3.42 29.41 13.10
CA HIS A 9 2.83 28.14 12.68
C HIS A 9 1.31 28.12 12.86
N SER A 10 0.56 28.60 11.85
CA SER A 10 -0.91 28.70 11.88
C SER A 10 -1.65 27.36 11.94
N ASN A 11 -0.97 26.27 11.56
CA ASN A 11 -1.53 24.92 11.57
C ASN A 11 -1.15 24.12 12.83
N LEU A 12 -0.48 24.73 13.79
CA LEU A 12 -0.09 24.08 15.04
C LEU A 12 -0.75 24.80 16.21
N LEU A 13 -1.28 24.00 17.14
CA LEU A 13 -1.84 24.45 18.40
C LEU A 13 -1.09 23.81 19.56
N ARG A 14 -0.93 24.55 20.65
CA ARG A 14 -0.35 24.08 21.91
C ARG A 14 -1.47 23.73 22.89
N ASP A 15 -1.43 22.51 23.40
CA ASP A 15 -2.32 22.04 24.46
C ASP A 15 -1.89 22.67 25.81
N PRO A 16 -2.77 23.41 26.50
CA PRO A 16 -2.42 24.08 27.75
C PRO A 16 -2.18 23.11 28.92
N ASP A 17 -2.70 21.89 28.86
CA ASP A 17 -2.67 20.95 30.00
C ASP A 17 -1.34 20.19 30.08
N ASN A 18 -0.71 19.95 28.93
CA ASN A 18 0.47 19.08 28.81
C ASN A 18 1.59 19.65 27.91
N ASP A 19 1.42 20.87 27.40
CA ASP A 19 2.38 21.56 26.54
C ASP A 19 2.69 20.87 25.20
N SER A 20 1.87 19.89 24.79
CA SER A 20 2.03 19.20 23.52
C SER A 20 1.62 20.08 22.33
N ILE A 21 2.29 19.88 21.19
CA ILE A 21 1.97 20.57 19.94
C ILE A 21 1.14 19.63 19.06
N VAL A 22 -0.07 20.06 18.72
CA VAL A 22 -1.03 19.34 17.88
C VAL A 22 -1.11 20.01 16.52
N ASN A 23 -0.94 19.22 15.45
CA ASN A 23 -1.17 19.68 14.09
C ASN A 23 -2.68 19.63 13.78
N ILE A 24 -3.25 20.78 13.42
CA ILE A 24 -4.67 20.95 13.10
C ILE A 24 -4.95 21.09 11.60
N ASP A 25 -3.94 20.88 10.74
CA ASP A 25 -4.10 20.90 9.28
C ASP A 25 -4.91 19.69 8.80
N SER A 26 -6.22 19.83 8.88
CA SER A 26 -7.16 18.82 8.39
C SER A 26 -7.04 18.61 6.88
N ILE A 27 -6.73 19.64 6.09
CA ILE A 27 -6.60 19.55 4.63
C ILE A 27 -5.36 18.74 4.26
N GLY A 28 -4.21 19.06 4.87
CA GLY A 28 -2.97 18.32 4.70
C GLY A 28 -3.11 16.86 5.11
N TYR A 29 -3.80 16.60 6.23
CA TYR A 29 -4.12 15.25 6.68
C TYR A 29 -4.97 14.48 5.65
N GLN A 30 -6.08 15.06 5.17
CA GLN A 30 -6.94 14.39 4.18
C GLN A 30 -6.19 14.13 2.86
N LYS A 31 -5.34 15.07 2.43
CA LYS A 31 -4.49 14.92 1.25
C LYS A 31 -3.49 13.77 1.42
N TYR A 32 -2.88 13.64 2.60
CA TYR A 32 -1.99 12.54 2.93
C TYR A 32 -2.74 11.19 2.89
N ILE A 33 -3.88 11.08 3.57
CA ILE A 33 -4.68 9.85 3.62
C ILE A 33 -5.10 9.42 2.21
N THR A 34 -5.55 10.36 1.38
CA THR A 34 -5.95 10.09 -0.01
C THR A 34 -4.76 9.54 -0.81
N ARG A 35 -3.59 10.19 -0.72
CA ARG A 35 -2.37 9.76 -1.42
C ARG A 35 -1.91 8.38 -0.96
N ARG A 36 -1.92 8.14 0.36
CA ARG A 36 -1.57 6.84 0.95
C ARG A 36 -2.50 5.76 0.44
N ARG A 37 -3.83 5.97 0.48
CA ARG A 37 -4.81 5.02 -0.04
C ARG A 37 -4.60 4.71 -1.52
N SER A 38 -4.34 5.73 -2.35
CA SER A 38 -4.02 5.50 -3.77
C SER A 38 -2.73 4.70 -3.97
N LYS A 39 -1.72 4.90 -3.12
CA LYS A 39 -0.48 4.11 -3.14
C LYS A 39 -0.74 2.66 -2.73
N ASP A 40 -1.52 2.45 -1.68
CA ASP A 40 -1.84 1.11 -1.17
C ASP A 40 -2.61 0.29 -2.23
N ILE A 41 -3.59 0.92 -2.92
CA ILE A 41 -4.31 0.28 -4.04
C ILE A 41 -3.35 -0.10 -5.18
N LYS A 42 -2.40 0.78 -5.53
CA LYS A 42 -1.41 0.48 -6.58
C LYS A 42 -0.50 -0.68 -6.18
N ASN A 43 -0.03 -0.69 -4.93
CA ASN A 43 0.81 -1.75 -4.40
C ASN A 43 0.07 -3.10 -4.39
N GLN A 44 -1.19 -3.11 -3.95
CA GLN A 44 -2.01 -4.32 -4.00
C GLN A 44 -2.19 -4.84 -5.43
N LYS A 45 -2.39 -3.94 -6.41
CA LYS A 45 -2.47 -4.34 -7.82
C LYS A 45 -1.18 -4.98 -8.31
N VAL A 46 -0.02 -4.45 -7.92
CA VAL A 46 1.29 -5.04 -8.28
C VAL A 46 1.44 -6.42 -7.66
N GLN A 47 1.13 -6.58 -6.36
CA GLN A 47 1.19 -7.87 -5.67
C GLN A 47 0.26 -8.91 -6.31
N ASN A 48 -0.95 -8.51 -6.70
CA ASN A 48 -1.87 -9.42 -7.39
C ASN A 48 -1.30 -9.87 -8.74
N ILE A 49 -0.72 -8.95 -9.52
CA ILE A 49 -0.08 -9.29 -10.80
C ILE A 49 1.12 -10.24 -10.59
N GLU A 50 1.94 -9.99 -9.57
CA GLU A 50 3.07 -10.88 -9.23
C GLU A 50 2.58 -12.29 -8.91
N GLN A 51 1.49 -12.42 -8.15
CA GLN A 51 0.89 -13.71 -7.82
C GLN A 51 0.28 -14.40 -9.04
N GLU A 52 -0.41 -13.66 -9.91
CA GLU A 52 -0.96 -14.19 -11.17
C GLU A 52 0.17 -14.69 -12.09
N VAL A 53 1.27 -13.95 -12.21
CA VAL A 53 2.45 -14.36 -13.00
C VAL A 53 3.10 -15.62 -12.41
N ALA A 54 3.19 -15.73 -11.09
CA ALA A 54 3.69 -16.93 -10.44
C ALA A 54 2.81 -18.16 -10.74
N SER A 55 1.48 -18.00 -10.64
CA SER A 55 0.52 -19.06 -11.00
C SER A 55 0.63 -19.47 -12.46
N ILE A 56 0.69 -18.52 -13.39
CA ILE A 56 0.85 -18.81 -14.83
C ILE A 56 2.16 -19.58 -15.08
N LYS A 57 3.23 -19.25 -14.37
CA LYS A 57 4.50 -19.97 -14.50
C LYS A 57 4.36 -21.42 -14.05
N GLU A 58 3.67 -21.67 -12.93
CA GLU A 58 3.38 -23.02 -12.44
C GLU A 58 2.55 -23.81 -13.46
N ASP A 59 1.48 -23.21 -14.00
CA ASP A 59 0.65 -23.82 -15.04
C ASP A 59 1.47 -24.18 -16.29
N ILE A 60 2.39 -23.29 -16.72
CA ILE A 60 3.29 -23.55 -17.86
C ILE A 60 4.27 -24.68 -17.55
N ASP A 61 4.79 -24.75 -16.33
CA ASP A 61 5.69 -25.83 -15.90
C ASP A 61 4.95 -27.19 -15.89
N GLU A 62 3.69 -27.22 -15.46
CA GLU A 62 2.83 -28.40 -15.54
C GLU A 62 2.54 -28.81 -17.00
N ILE A 63 2.14 -27.87 -17.86
CA ILE A 63 1.91 -28.15 -19.29
C ILE A 63 3.17 -28.74 -19.93
N LYS A 64 4.36 -28.18 -19.64
CA LYS A 64 5.63 -28.74 -20.14
C LYS A 64 5.88 -30.15 -19.60
N HIS A 65 5.51 -30.42 -18.35
CA HIS A 65 5.65 -31.76 -17.78
C HIS A 65 4.74 -32.77 -18.50
N LEU A 66 3.46 -32.44 -18.69
CA LEU A 66 2.49 -33.28 -19.39
C LEU A 66 2.92 -33.56 -20.84
N LEU A 67 3.43 -32.54 -21.54
CA LEU A 67 3.93 -32.71 -22.91
C LEU A 67 5.15 -33.65 -22.97
N LYS A 68 6.05 -33.60 -21.98
CA LYS A 68 7.17 -34.54 -21.89
C LYS A 68 6.70 -35.96 -21.61
N GLU A 69 5.71 -36.15 -20.74
CA GLU A 69 5.15 -37.47 -20.46
C GLU A 69 4.50 -38.08 -21.70
N LEU A 70 3.77 -37.28 -22.48
CA LEU A 70 3.19 -37.71 -23.75
C LEU A 70 4.26 -38.15 -24.76
N LEU A 71 5.34 -37.38 -24.89
CA LEU A 71 6.46 -37.70 -25.80
C LEU A 71 7.28 -38.92 -25.34
N ASN A 72 7.29 -39.20 -24.04
CA ASN A 72 7.99 -40.33 -23.43
C ASN A 72 7.07 -41.57 -23.24
N GLY A 73 5.90 -41.59 -23.89
CA GLY A 73 4.96 -42.73 -23.89
C GLY A 73 5.60 -44.05 -24.37
N PRO A 74 4.97 -45.20 -24.08
CA PRO A 74 5.64 -46.50 -24.00
C PRO A 74 6.30 -46.91 -25.32
N LYS A 75 7.50 -47.48 -25.20
CA LYS A 75 8.22 -48.15 -26.30
C LYS A 75 7.43 -49.31 -26.88
#